data_AF-A0A2E1H6J1-F1
#
_entry.id   AF-A0A2E1H6J1-F1
#
_cell.length_a   1.000
_cell.length_b   1.000
_cell.length_c   1.000
_cell.angle_alpha   90.00
_cell.angle_beta   90.00
_cell.angle_gamma   90.00
#
_symmetry.space_group_name_H-M   'P 1'
#
loop_
_entity.id
_entity.type
_entity.pdbx_description
1 polymer ?
#
loop_
_entity_poly.entity_id
_entity_poly.type
_entity_poly.pdbx_seq_one_letter_code
_entity_poly.pdbx_strand_id
1 'polypeptide(L)'
;MQTSYQFRCNFGLTLLLFGSIFISCAKDVTPFTSESSDRIARNTASSKNPAKDLVERSRSLAVRYRTISGYEERIQALDEIRATIRAAASFHTQYPLDWGNLIQEDKAGHPELAVEEFLCADYLLDPEELIMIIRQQDMRTTPAKLRVACHNSLWRIDSKEAYTRARNLMFREKTRAGDLLRPQYLEDMLLAVQGHLADELLLSIAAEESMEARARSLAMRAVVKRGMVEAAPIFESVFDTEATNFLIRKDALLAVLKLDQQRGISILVNKMPQRTNDIGLFTFMTALREQYNIK
;
A
#
# COMPACT_ATOMS: atom_id res chain seq x y z
N MET A 1 73.56 3.20 -3.26
CA MET A 1 72.95 2.36 -4.32
C MET A 1 71.45 2.33 -4.05
N GLN A 2 70.54 3.19 -4.55
CA GLN A 2 70.35 3.82 -5.86
C GLN A 2 70.47 2.84 -7.04
N THR A 3 69.34 2.33 -7.51
CA THR A 3 68.61 2.66 -8.77
C THR A 3 67.34 1.79 -8.81
N SER A 4 66.11 2.31 -8.65
CA SER A 4 65.24 2.94 -9.66
C SER A 4 65.01 2.10 -10.93
N TYR A 5 63.78 1.59 -11.11
CA TYR A 5 63.13 1.57 -12.43
C TYR A 5 61.61 1.72 -12.25
N GLN A 6 61.14 2.91 -12.65
CA GLN A 6 59.75 3.20 -12.96
C GLN A 6 59.42 2.60 -14.32
N PHE A 7 58.20 2.10 -14.51
CA PHE A 7 57.53 2.19 -15.79
C PHE A 7 56.11 2.71 -15.56
N ARG A 8 55.93 3.99 -15.88
CA ARG A 8 54.64 4.57 -16.23
C ARG A 8 54.34 4.13 -17.66
N CYS A 9 53.13 3.67 -17.93
CA CYS A 9 52.42 4.14 -19.11
C CYS A 9 50.92 4.02 -18.88
N ASN A 10 50.28 5.12 -19.18
CA ASN A 10 48.89 5.48 -18.98
C ASN A 10 48.13 5.22 -20.29
N PHE A 11 46.79 5.29 -20.24
CA PHE A 11 45.84 5.30 -21.36
C PHE A 11 45.44 3.97 -22.01
N GLY A 12 44.13 3.68 -21.94
CA GLY A 12 43.46 2.91 -22.99
C GLY A 12 42.29 2.04 -22.53
N LEU A 13 41.16 2.67 -22.24
CA LEU A 13 39.82 2.20 -22.63
C LEU A 13 39.67 0.70 -22.95
N THR A 14 39.07 -0.09 -22.05
CA THR A 14 38.12 -1.13 -22.49
C THR A 14 37.11 -1.45 -21.40
N LEU A 15 36.02 -0.72 -21.54
CA LEU A 15 34.70 -0.93 -20.98
C LEU A 15 34.18 -2.31 -21.43
N LEU A 16 34.01 -3.27 -20.52
CA LEU A 16 33.17 -4.45 -20.71
C LEU A 16 32.39 -4.65 -19.40
N LEU A 17 31.24 -4.00 -19.24
CA LEU A 17 29.93 -4.55 -19.60
C LEU A 17 29.72 -5.99 -19.11
N PHE A 18 29.69 -6.17 -17.79
CA PHE A 18 28.80 -7.16 -17.19
C PHE A 18 27.55 -6.45 -16.69
N GLY A 19 26.65 -6.21 -17.65
CA GLY A 19 25.26 -5.88 -17.38
C GLY A 19 24.56 -7.13 -16.84
N SER A 20 24.55 -7.29 -15.53
CA SER A 20 23.57 -8.13 -14.84
C SER A 20 22.24 -7.38 -14.91
N ILE A 21 21.53 -7.54 -16.02
CA ILE A 21 20.17 -7.05 -16.15
C ILE A 21 19.29 -7.91 -15.23
N PHE A 22 19.17 -7.51 -13.97
CA PHE A 22 17.98 -7.83 -13.20
C PHE A 22 16.84 -7.01 -13.81
N ILE A 23 16.06 -7.62 -14.71
CA ILE A 23 14.69 -7.17 -15.00
C ILE A 23 13.89 -7.48 -13.72
N SER A 24 14.10 -6.65 -12.71
CA SER A 24 13.05 -6.38 -11.75
C SER A 24 12.04 -5.54 -12.51
N CYS A 25 10.82 -6.03 -12.66
CA CYS A 25 9.66 -5.18 -12.95
C CYS A 25 9.47 -4.23 -11.76
N ALA A 26 10.38 -3.28 -11.59
CA ALA A 26 10.13 -2.09 -10.82
C ALA A 26 9.04 -1.35 -11.61
N LYS A 27 7.88 -1.16 -10.99
CA LYS A 27 7.03 -0.02 -11.34
C LYS A 27 7.97 1.18 -11.47
N ASP A 28 7.86 1.92 -12.58
CA ASP A 28 8.58 3.17 -12.76
C ASP A 28 8.56 3.92 -11.42
N VAL A 29 9.73 4.10 -10.82
CA VAL A 29 9.87 4.89 -9.60
C VAL A 29 9.64 6.31 -10.08
N THR A 30 8.38 6.76 -10.02
CA THR A 30 8.03 8.12 -10.35
C THR A 30 8.83 9.04 -9.43
N PRO A 31 9.69 9.91 -9.99
CA PRO A 31 10.50 10.80 -9.16
C PRO A 31 9.58 11.64 -8.28
N PHE A 32 10.04 11.90 -7.04
CA PHE A 32 9.25 12.65 -6.07
C PHE A 32 8.88 14.03 -6.61
N THR A 33 9.82 14.70 -7.29
CA THR A 33 9.55 15.93 -8.07
C THR A 33 9.28 15.61 -9.55
N SER A 34 8.54 16.50 -10.20
CA SER A 34 8.24 16.49 -11.64
C SER A 34 8.78 17.76 -12.30
N GLU A 35 8.90 17.77 -13.63
CA GLU A 35 9.27 18.99 -14.37
C GLU A 35 8.35 20.18 -14.04
N SER A 36 7.06 19.90 -13.78
CA SER A 36 6.09 20.92 -13.37
C SER A 36 6.43 21.53 -12.01
N SER A 37 6.76 20.70 -11.00
CA SER A 37 7.17 21.21 -9.69
C SER A 37 8.48 21.99 -9.76
N ASP A 38 9.44 21.52 -10.57
CA ASP A 38 10.73 22.18 -10.71
C ASP A 38 10.60 23.55 -11.42
N ARG A 39 9.68 23.66 -12.38
CA ARG A 39 9.34 24.92 -13.03
C ARG A 39 8.66 25.88 -12.05
N ILE A 40 7.71 25.39 -11.24
CA ILE A 40 7.05 26.21 -10.20
C ILE A 40 8.08 26.71 -9.19
N ALA A 41 8.96 25.84 -8.69
CA ALA A 41 10.00 26.22 -7.74
C ALA A 41 10.93 27.30 -8.31
N ARG A 42 11.45 27.12 -9.53
CA ARG A 42 12.31 28.13 -10.19
C ARG A 42 11.62 29.49 -10.33
N ASN A 43 10.35 29.51 -10.69
CA ASN A 43 9.59 30.75 -10.85
C ASN A 43 9.33 31.49 -9.53
N THR A 44 9.28 30.76 -8.41
CA THR A 44 9.01 31.32 -7.09
C THR A 44 10.28 31.56 -6.26
N ALA A 45 11.44 31.07 -6.71
CA ALA A 45 12.72 31.15 -5.98
C ALA A 45 13.18 32.58 -5.60
N SER A 46 12.72 33.60 -6.32
CA SER A 46 13.03 35.00 -6.03
C SER A 46 12.16 35.62 -4.93
N SER A 47 11.14 34.91 -4.43
CA SER A 47 10.32 35.39 -3.32
C SER A 47 11.11 35.47 -2.01
N LYS A 48 10.66 36.34 -1.10
CA LYS A 48 11.20 36.45 0.25
C LYS A 48 11.01 35.16 1.07
N ASN A 49 9.90 34.45 0.86
CA ASN A 49 9.62 33.17 1.52
C ASN A 49 8.96 32.19 0.53
N PRO A 50 9.73 31.60 -0.39
CA PRO A 50 9.20 30.84 -1.50
C PRO A 50 8.42 29.59 -1.06
N ALA A 51 8.87 28.91 0.01
CA ALA A 51 8.17 27.75 0.54
C ALA A 51 6.78 28.11 1.07
N LYS A 52 6.68 29.17 1.87
CA LYS A 52 5.40 29.61 2.45
C LYS A 52 4.44 30.11 1.37
N ASP A 53 4.92 30.89 0.40
CA ASP A 53 4.09 31.38 -0.70
C ASP A 53 3.49 30.24 -1.52
N LEU A 54 4.26 29.16 -1.73
CA LEU A 54 3.78 27.97 -2.44
C LEU A 54 2.77 27.16 -1.62
N VAL A 55 2.89 27.12 -0.29
CA VAL A 55 1.86 26.55 0.60
C VAL A 55 0.56 27.36 0.54
N GLU A 56 0.63 28.69 0.58
CA GLU A 56 -0.56 29.54 0.44
C GLU A 56 -1.21 29.38 -0.94
N ARG A 57 -0.40 29.22 -1.98
CA ARG A 57 -0.87 28.89 -3.33
C ARG A 57 -1.53 27.51 -3.39
N SER A 58 -0.95 26.47 -2.79
CA SER A 58 -1.53 25.11 -2.81
C SER A 58 -2.88 25.08 -2.08
N ARG A 59 -3.03 25.80 -0.97
CA ARG A 59 -4.32 25.97 -0.26
C ARG A 59 -5.36 26.64 -1.14
N SER A 60 -4.99 27.70 -1.85
CA SER A 60 -5.87 28.38 -2.80
C SER A 60 -6.33 27.45 -3.94
N LEU A 61 -5.42 26.63 -4.46
CA LEU A 61 -5.74 25.59 -5.45
C LEU A 61 -6.65 24.50 -4.86
N ALA A 62 -6.43 24.09 -3.61
CA ALA A 62 -7.27 23.10 -2.92
C ALA A 62 -8.71 23.58 -2.71
N VAL A 63 -8.92 24.87 -2.45
CA VAL A 63 -10.26 25.49 -2.43
C VAL A 63 -10.91 25.39 -3.81
N ARG A 64 -10.19 25.77 -4.88
CA ARG A 64 -10.70 25.70 -6.26
C ARG A 64 -11.04 24.27 -6.69
N TYR A 65 -10.18 23.31 -6.38
CA TYR A 65 -10.37 21.88 -6.70
C TYR A 65 -11.75 21.37 -6.25
N ARG A 66 -12.22 21.81 -5.08
CA ARG A 66 -13.53 21.40 -4.53
C ARG A 66 -14.72 22.01 -5.26
N THR A 67 -14.53 23.11 -5.98
CA THR A 67 -15.59 23.75 -6.78
C THR A 67 -15.71 23.19 -8.20
N ILE A 68 -14.75 22.37 -8.65
CA ILE A 68 -14.74 21.79 -9.99
C ILE A 68 -15.66 20.57 -10.03
N SER A 69 -16.60 20.56 -10.98
CA SER A 69 -17.56 19.46 -11.20
C SER A 69 -17.10 18.43 -12.25
N GLY A 70 -16.29 18.85 -13.22
CA GLY A 70 -15.77 17.99 -14.28
C GLY A 70 -14.66 17.04 -13.80
N TYR A 71 -14.69 15.79 -14.28
CA TYR A 71 -13.77 14.74 -13.83
C TYR A 71 -12.32 15.01 -14.27
N GLU A 72 -12.11 15.34 -15.54
CA GLU A 72 -10.78 15.57 -16.10
C GLU A 72 -10.14 16.83 -15.50
N GLU A 73 -10.92 17.90 -15.38
CA GLU A 73 -10.49 19.17 -14.78
C GLU A 73 -10.16 18.99 -13.30
N ARG A 74 -10.88 18.11 -12.60
CA ARG A 74 -10.59 17.77 -11.20
C ARG A 74 -9.26 17.02 -11.08
N ILE A 75 -8.95 16.09 -11.99
CA ILE A 75 -7.65 15.41 -12.03
C ILE A 75 -6.53 16.44 -12.26
N GLN A 76 -6.68 17.30 -13.26
CA GLN A 76 -5.68 18.33 -13.56
C GLN A 76 -5.45 19.29 -12.38
N ALA A 77 -6.52 19.72 -11.71
CA ALA A 77 -6.41 20.56 -10.53
C ALA A 77 -5.70 19.85 -9.36
N LEU A 78 -5.94 18.55 -9.18
CA LEU A 78 -5.23 17.76 -8.18
C LEU A 78 -3.74 17.67 -8.50
N ASP A 79 -3.38 17.47 -9.76
CA ASP A 79 -1.98 17.43 -10.19
C ASP A 79 -1.29 18.79 -10.03
N GLU A 80 -2.01 19.90 -10.22
CA GLU A 80 -1.49 21.24 -9.94
C GLU A 80 -1.22 21.44 -8.44
N ILE A 81 -2.13 21.00 -7.56
CA ILE A 81 -1.92 21.03 -6.10
C ILE A 81 -0.65 20.24 -5.75
N ARG A 82 -0.52 19.03 -6.27
CA ARG A 82 0.62 18.15 -6.03
C ARG A 82 1.94 18.77 -6.48
N ALA A 83 1.99 19.26 -7.71
CA ALA A 83 3.19 19.91 -8.24
C ALA A 83 3.58 21.15 -7.41
N THR A 84 2.58 21.91 -6.93
CA THR A 84 2.82 23.13 -6.15
C THR A 84 3.38 22.83 -4.76
N ILE A 85 2.80 21.87 -4.02
CA ILE A 85 3.32 21.55 -2.68
C ILE A 85 4.67 20.82 -2.73
N ARG A 86 4.92 19.99 -3.75
CA ARG A 86 6.25 19.40 -4.00
C ARG A 86 7.28 20.46 -4.38
N ALA A 87 6.88 21.51 -5.10
CA ALA A 87 7.74 22.66 -5.33
C ALA A 87 8.08 23.37 -4.01
N ALA A 88 7.12 23.52 -3.08
CA ALA A 88 7.39 24.04 -1.74
C ALA A 88 8.40 23.16 -0.98
N ALA A 89 8.22 21.83 -1.06
CA ALA A 89 9.11 20.84 -0.46
C ALA A 89 10.56 20.95 -0.96
N SER A 90 10.79 21.36 -2.21
CA SER A 90 12.14 21.54 -2.75
C SER A 90 12.96 22.64 -2.04
N PHE A 91 12.29 23.56 -1.34
CA PHE A 91 12.94 24.62 -0.56
C PHE A 91 13.19 24.24 0.90
N HIS A 92 12.86 23.03 1.33
CA HIS A 92 12.85 22.63 2.75
C HIS A 92 14.17 22.91 3.49
N THR A 93 15.32 22.70 2.86
CA THR A 93 16.63 22.96 3.48
C THR A 93 16.87 24.44 3.82
N GLN A 94 16.31 25.36 3.03
CA GLN A 94 16.51 26.80 3.17
C GLN A 94 15.37 27.46 3.96
N TYR A 95 14.16 26.94 3.77
CA TYR A 95 12.91 27.42 4.34
C TYR A 95 12.13 26.23 4.91
N PRO A 96 12.54 25.68 6.07
CA PRO A 96 11.87 24.52 6.64
C PRO A 96 10.42 24.86 6.98
N LEU A 97 9.53 23.93 6.64
CA LEU A 97 8.11 24.00 6.91
C LEU A 97 7.77 23.09 8.08
N ASP A 98 6.84 23.53 8.92
CA ASP A 98 6.26 22.68 9.96
C ASP A 98 5.19 21.78 9.35
N TRP A 99 5.63 20.68 8.74
CA TRP A 99 4.74 19.74 8.05
C TRP A 99 3.65 19.18 8.97
N GLY A 100 3.96 18.94 10.25
CA GLY A 100 3.00 18.44 11.22
C GLY A 100 1.83 19.40 11.39
N ASN A 101 2.11 20.68 11.61
CA ASN A 101 1.08 21.70 11.75
C ASN A 101 0.29 21.92 10.45
N LEU A 102 0.94 21.95 9.29
CA LEU A 102 0.25 22.07 7.99
C LEU A 102 -0.78 20.94 7.81
N ILE A 103 -0.38 19.69 8.02
CA ILE A 103 -1.26 18.53 7.90
C ILE A 103 -2.44 18.62 8.88
N GLN A 104 -2.22 19.09 10.12
CA GLN A 104 -3.28 19.23 11.12
C GLN A 104 -4.31 20.30 10.73
N GLU A 105 -3.85 21.43 10.19
CA GLU A 105 -4.72 22.51 9.71
C GLU A 105 -5.55 22.06 8.51
N ASP A 106 -4.91 21.36 7.56
CA ASP A 106 -5.50 21.09 6.26
C ASP A 106 -6.26 19.75 6.19
N LYS A 107 -6.03 18.77 7.09
CA LYS A 107 -6.67 17.44 6.97
C LYS A 107 -8.20 17.46 6.94
N ALA A 108 -8.85 18.40 7.61
CA ALA A 108 -10.31 18.50 7.62
C ALA A 108 -10.82 19.31 6.40
N GLY A 109 -10.17 20.45 6.13
CA GLY A 109 -10.58 21.39 5.09
C GLY A 109 -10.14 21.00 3.69
N HIS A 110 -9.04 20.28 3.54
CA HIS A 110 -8.35 19.97 2.28
C HIS A 110 -7.61 18.61 2.38
N PRO A 111 -8.32 17.48 2.54
CA PRO A 111 -7.72 16.17 2.77
C PRO A 111 -6.82 15.70 1.62
N GLU A 112 -7.10 16.12 0.37
CA GLU A 112 -6.23 15.83 -0.77
C GLU A 112 -4.87 16.52 -0.67
N LEU A 113 -4.85 17.76 -0.15
CA LEU A 113 -3.63 18.51 0.09
C LEU A 113 -2.87 17.91 1.29
N ALA A 114 -3.56 17.62 2.39
CA ALA A 114 -2.95 17.05 3.59
C ALA A 114 -2.28 15.68 3.34
N VAL A 115 -2.84 14.86 2.44
CA VAL A 115 -2.18 13.63 1.97
C VAL A 115 -0.85 13.95 1.30
N GLU A 116 -0.82 14.94 0.41
CA GLU A 116 0.40 15.29 -0.32
C GLU A 116 1.44 15.97 0.57
N GLU A 117 1.02 16.81 1.52
CA GLU A 117 1.88 17.38 2.55
C GLU A 117 2.55 16.28 3.38
N PHE A 118 1.78 15.25 3.77
CA PHE A 118 2.32 14.09 4.45
C PHE A 118 3.33 13.33 3.58
N LEU A 119 3.06 13.12 2.29
CA LEU A 119 4.01 12.49 1.37
C LEU A 119 5.30 13.32 1.21
N CYS A 120 5.19 14.66 1.25
CA CYS A 120 6.35 15.53 1.28
C CYS A 120 7.15 15.37 2.57
N ALA A 121 6.47 15.30 3.72
CA ALA A 121 7.11 15.03 5.00
C ALA A 121 7.83 13.67 5.01
N ASP A 122 7.18 12.61 4.51
CA ASP A 122 7.76 11.25 4.43
C ASP A 122 9.01 11.16 3.53
N TYR A 123 9.10 12.04 2.54
CA TYR A 123 10.26 12.16 1.67
C TYR A 123 11.42 12.96 2.29
N LEU A 124 11.11 14.01 3.06
CA LEU A 124 12.08 14.99 3.53
C LEU A 124 12.61 14.73 4.94
N LEU A 125 11.74 14.26 5.83
CA LEU A 125 12.03 14.17 7.25
C LEU A 125 12.70 12.86 7.61
N ASP A 126 13.42 12.86 8.73
CA ASP A 126 13.94 11.63 9.28
C ASP A 126 12.81 10.76 9.88
N PRO A 127 13.06 9.47 10.13
CA PRO A 127 12.02 8.59 10.65
C PRO A 127 11.48 8.97 12.03
N GLU A 128 12.27 9.64 12.86
CA GLU A 128 11.87 10.02 14.23
C GLU A 128 10.87 11.18 14.20
N GLU A 129 11.16 12.21 13.42
CA GLU A 129 10.27 13.35 13.16
C GLU A 129 8.97 12.90 12.48
N LEU A 130 9.08 12.02 11.47
CA LEU A 130 7.89 11.52 10.77
C LEU A 130 6.99 10.69 11.71
N ILE A 131 7.57 9.87 12.60
CA ILE A 131 6.80 9.15 13.62
C ILE A 131 6.00 10.11 14.48
N MET A 132 6.58 11.25 14.88
CA MET A 132 5.86 12.24 15.68
C MET A 132 4.62 12.76 14.94
N ILE A 133 4.75 13.09 13.65
CA ILE A 133 3.64 13.53 12.81
C ILE A 133 2.57 12.44 12.69
N ILE A 134 2.96 11.19 12.45
CA ILE A 134 2.03 10.04 12.35
C ILE A 134 1.27 9.85 13.67
N ARG A 135 1.95 9.97 14.82
CA ARG A 135 1.36 9.78 16.15
C ARG A 135 0.38 10.89 16.53
N GLN A 136 0.53 12.09 15.98
CA GLN A 136 -0.43 13.19 16.13
C GLN A 136 -1.72 12.99 15.34
N GLN A 137 -1.76 12.06 14.38
CA GLN A 137 -2.98 11.78 13.62
C GLN A 137 -3.91 10.86 14.42
N ASP A 138 -5.08 11.37 14.80
CA ASP A 138 -6.14 10.56 15.38
C ASP A 138 -6.77 9.68 14.29
N MET A 139 -6.66 8.37 14.48
CA MET A 139 -7.17 7.36 13.57
C MET A 139 -8.68 7.49 13.29
N ARG A 140 -9.49 8.06 14.19
CA ARG A 140 -10.95 8.13 13.98
C ARG A 140 -11.40 9.32 13.15
N THR A 141 -10.69 10.42 13.25
CA THR A 141 -11.07 11.72 12.66
C THR A 141 -10.26 12.05 11.41
N THR A 142 -9.10 11.41 11.24
CA THR A 142 -8.23 11.61 10.08
C THR A 142 -8.87 10.99 8.82
N PRO A 143 -8.87 11.70 7.67
CA PRO A 143 -9.36 11.16 6.41
C PRO A 143 -8.70 9.82 6.02
N ALA A 144 -9.48 8.91 5.44
CA ALA A 144 -9.04 7.55 5.10
C ALA A 144 -7.73 7.51 4.29
N LYS A 145 -7.61 8.33 3.23
CA LYS A 145 -6.40 8.37 2.40
C LYS A 145 -5.15 8.79 3.17
N LEU A 146 -5.28 9.77 4.08
CA LEU A 146 -4.18 10.21 4.93
C LEU A 146 -3.81 9.13 5.95
N ARG A 147 -4.79 8.45 6.54
CA ARG A 147 -4.55 7.29 7.43
C ARG A 147 -3.76 6.18 6.70
N VAL A 148 -4.12 5.88 5.46
CA VAL A 148 -3.42 4.88 4.64
C VAL A 148 -1.98 5.30 4.38
N ALA A 149 -1.74 6.55 3.99
CA ALA A 149 -0.38 7.09 3.77
C ALA A 149 0.47 7.03 5.05
N CYS A 150 -0.08 7.45 6.19
CA CYS A 150 0.58 7.34 7.49
C CYS A 150 0.94 5.90 7.85
N HIS A 151 0.00 4.96 7.69
CA HIS A 151 0.26 3.56 7.98
C HIS A 151 1.30 2.96 7.03
N ASN A 152 1.31 3.34 5.74
CA ASN A 152 2.32 2.87 4.79
C ASN A 152 3.74 3.21 5.28
N SER A 153 3.93 4.48 5.65
CA SER A 153 5.20 4.97 6.19
C SER A 153 5.55 4.31 7.51
N LEU A 154 4.56 4.09 8.38
CA LEU A 154 4.77 3.42 9.66
C LEU A 154 5.20 1.95 9.49
N TRP A 155 4.69 1.22 8.50
CA TRP A 155 5.16 -0.14 8.21
C TRP A 155 6.65 -0.20 7.85
N ARG A 156 7.18 0.84 7.20
CA ARG A 156 8.60 0.99 6.87
C ARG A 156 9.45 1.33 8.10
N ILE A 157 8.92 2.15 9.01
CA ILE A 157 9.70 2.73 10.12
C ILE A 157 9.55 1.94 11.43
N ASP A 158 8.32 1.62 11.82
CA ASP A 158 7.98 0.87 13.04
C ASP A 158 6.86 -0.15 12.73
N SER A 159 7.28 -1.30 12.21
CA SER A 159 6.37 -2.39 11.84
C SER A 159 5.54 -2.93 13.01
N LYS A 160 6.01 -2.81 14.26
CA LYS A 160 5.27 -3.29 15.45
C LYS A 160 4.13 -2.35 15.79
N GLU A 161 4.37 -1.04 15.77
CA GLU A 161 3.31 -0.05 15.95
C GLU A 161 2.33 -0.10 14.79
N ALA A 162 2.82 -0.21 13.54
CA ALA A 162 1.99 -0.36 12.35
C ALA A 162 1.05 -1.56 12.46
N TYR A 163 1.58 -2.73 12.83
CA TYR A 163 0.80 -3.95 13.04
C TYR A 163 -0.30 -3.75 14.10
N THR A 164 0.03 -3.15 15.23
CA THR A 164 -0.93 -2.92 16.33
C THR A 164 -2.06 -1.99 15.89
N ARG A 165 -1.73 -0.89 15.20
CA ARG A 165 -2.74 0.05 14.67
C ARG A 165 -3.58 -0.58 13.56
N ALA A 166 -2.95 -1.35 12.67
CA ALA A 166 -3.63 -2.07 11.60
C ALA A 166 -4.60 -3.12 12.15
N ARG A 167 -4.22 -3.88 13.19
CA ARG A 167 -5.16 -4.78 13.89
C ARG A 167 -6.35 -4.03 14.48
N ASN A 168 -6.12 -2.88 15.12
CA ASN A 168 -7.22 -2.09 15.68
C ASN A 168 -8.18 -1.61 14.58
N LEU A 169 -7.66 -1.13 13.45
CA LEU A 169 -8.45 -0.76 12.27
C LEU A 169 -9.27 -1.95 11.73
N MET A 170 -8.64 -3.12 11.58
CA MET A 170 -9.26 -4.29 10.96
C MET A 170 -10.32 -4.94 11.85
N PHE A 171 -10.09 -5.02 13.15
CA PHE A 171 -10.90 -5.88 14.03
C PHE A 171 -11.69 -5.12 15.10
N ARG A 172 -11.32 -3.88 15.44
CA ARG A 172 -11.97 -3.12 16.53
C ARG A 172 -12.79 -1.93 16.06
N GLU A 173 -12.42 -1.32 14.95
CA GLU A 173 -13.16 -0.19 14.39
C GLU A 173 -14.49 -0.70 13.81
N LYS A 174 -15.61 -0.15 14.32
CA LYS A 174 -16.95 -0.46 13.80
C LYS A 174 -17.05 0.10 12.39
N THR A 175 -17.28 -0.78 11.43
CA THR A 175 -17.57 -0.39 10.05
C THR A 175 -18.88 0.38 10.02
N ARG A 176 -18.87 1.53 9.33
CA ARG A 176 -20.12 2.20 8.98
C ARG A 176 -20.75 1.43 7.81
N ALA A 177 -22.08 1.43 7.70
CA ALA A 177 -22.75 0.75 6.60
C ALA A 177 -22.25 1.31 5.25
N GLY A 178 -21.77 0.42 4.36
CA GLY A 178 -21.22 0.78 3.05
C GLY A 178 -19.78 1.29 3.04
N ASP A 179 -19.08 1.27 4.18
CA ASP A 179 -17.68 1.65 4.26
C ASP A 179 -16.78 0.59 3.58
N LEU A 180 -15.90 1.02 2.67
CA LEU A 180 -14.94 0.19 1.96
C LEU A 180 -13.52 0.32 2.54
N LEU A 181 -13.36 0.97 3.70
CA LEU A 181 -12.07 1.26 4.31
C LEU A 181 -11.17 0.04 4.46
N ARG A 182 -11.69 -1.10 4.94
CA ARG A 182 -10.85 -2.30 5.17
C ARG A 182 -10.38 -2.91 3.85
N PRO A 183 -11.24 -3.26 2.87
CA PRO A 183 -10.78 -3.69 1.55
C PRO A 183 -9.83 -2.70 0.88
N GLN A 184 -10.13 -1.40 0.97
CA GLN A 184 -9.30 -0.35 0.38
C GLN A 184 -7.92 -0.27 1.05
N TYR A 185 -7.85 -0.39 2.37
CA TYR A 185 -6.58 -0.43 3.10
C TYR A 185 -5.72 -1.63 2.68
N LEU A 186 -6.34 -2.79 2.39
CA LEU A 186 -5.60 -3.93 1.83
C LEU A 186 -5.04 -3.58 0.45
N GLU A 187 -5.91 -3.15 -0.46
CA GLU A 187 -5.57 -2.88 -1.86
C GLU A 187 -4.53 -1.77 -2.02
N ASP A 188 -4.72 -0.66 -1.32
CA ASP A 188 -3.89 0.53 -1.45
C ASP A 188 -2.54 0.35 -0.75
N MET A 189 -2.40 -0.59 0.20
CA MET A 189 -1.19 -0.69 1.00
C MET A 189 -0.81 -2.08 1.51
N LEU A 190 -1.64 -2.74 2.36
CA LEU A 190 -1.17 -3.92 3.11
C LEU A 190 -0.69 -5.06 2.21
N LEU A 191 -1.31 -5.24 1.04
CA LEU A 191 -0.91 -6.26 0.07
C LEU A 191 0.53 -6.09 -0.44
N ALA A 192 1.04 -4.86 -0.48
CA ALA A 192 2.39 -4.53 -0.90
C ALA A 192 3.43 -4.70 0.22
N VAL A 193 3.03 -4.59 1.49
CA VAL A 193 3.93 -4.70 2.65
C VAL A 193 4.41 -6.13 2.84
N GLN A 194 5.72 -6.33 2.91
CA GLN A 194 6.35 -7.63 3.16
C GLN A 194 6.79 -7.76 4.62
N GLY A 195 6.85 -9.00 5.13
CA GLY A 195 7.41 -9.32 6.44
C GLY A 195 6.41 -10.03 7.38
N HIS A 196 6.97 -10.71 8.39
CA HIS A 196 6.22 -11.64 9.25
C HIS A 196 4.97 -11.03 9.91
N LEU A 197 5.01 -9.77 10.36
CA LEU A 197 3.84 -9.11 10.97
C LEU A 197 2.74 -8.81 9.96
N ALA A 198 3.09 -8.47 8.71
CA ALA A 198 2.12 -8.28 7.64
C ALA A 198 1.49 -9.62 7.25
N ASP A 199 2.30 -10.68 7.19
CA ASP A 199 1.86 -12.05 6.93
C ASP A 199 0.89 -12.55 8.02
N GLU A 200 1.22 -12.36 9.29
CA GLU A 200 0.37 -12.68 10.44
C GLU A 200 -0.97 -11.90 10.38
N LEU A 201 -0.92 -10.62 10.02
CA LEU A 201 -2.12 -9.80 9.88
C LEU A 201 -3.00 -10.30 8.73
N LEU A 202 -2.42 -10.63 7.57
CA LEU A 202 -3.17 -11.16 6.42
C LEU A 202 -3.83 -12.50 6.75
N LEU A 203 -3.12 -13.40 7.45
CA LEU A 203 -3.72 -14.65 7.94
C LEU A 203 -4.90 -14.39 8.87
N SER A 204 -4.73 -13.47 9.82
CA SER A 204 -5.79 -13.10 10.75
C SER A 204 -7.01 -12.54 10.01
N ILE A 205 -6.80 -11.69 9.01
CA ILE A 205 -7.89 -11.12 8.19
C ILE A 205 -8.60 -12.21 7.39
N ALA A 206 -7.84 -13.13 6.77
CA ALA A 206 -8.43 -14.20 5.95
C ALA A 206 -9.29 -15.18 6.78
N ALA A 207 -8.87 -15.47 8.01
CA ALA A 207 -9.53 -16.40 8.90
C ALA A 207 -10.78 -15.84 9.61
N GLU A 208 -10.86 -14.52 9.79
CA GLU A 208 -11.93 -13.88 10.57
C GLU A 208 -13.29 -13.92 9.86
N GLU A 209 -14.26 -14.61 10.44
CA GLU A 209 -15.61 -14.76 9.86
C GLU A 209 -16.37 -13.44 9.77
N SER A 210 -16.22 -12.57 10.78
CA SER A 210 -16.88 -11.27 10.83
C SER A 210 -16.32 -10.23 9.84
N MET A 211 -15.21 -10.55 9.16
CA MET A 211 -14.56 -9.69 8.19
C MET A 211 -15.28 -9.69 6.85
N GLU A 212 -15.29 -8.55 6.17
CA GLU A 212 -15.90 -8.39 4.85
C GLU A 212 -15.31 -9.39 3.85
N ALA A 213 -16.18 -10.05 3.09
CA ALA A 213 -15.79 -11.10 2.15
C ALA A 213 -14.69 -10.66 1.17
N ARG A 214 -14.77 -9.42 0.66
CA ARG A 214 -13.74 -8.87 -0.23
C ARG A 214 -12.38 -8.78 0.45
N ALA A 215 -12.31 -8.33 1.71
CA ALA A 215 -11.06 -8.23 2.45
C ALA A 215 -10.47 -9.63 2.72
N ARG A 216 -11.31 -10.60 3.11
CA ARG A 216 -10.90 -11.99 3.30
C ARG A 216 -10.33 -12.61 2.02
N SER A 217 -11.04 -12.48 0.90
CA SER A 217 -10.59 -12.96 -0.41
C SER A 217 -9.26 -12.33 -0.85
N LEU A 218 -9.10 -11.02 -0.67
CA LEU A 218 -7.84 -10.32 -0.96
C LEU A 218 -6.69 -10.87 -0.10
N ALA A 219 -6.94 -11.06 1.20
CA ALA A 219 -5.96 -11.60 2.12
C ALA A 219 -5.56 -13.04 1.77
N MET A 220 -6.52 -13.93 1.48
CA MET A 220 -6.23 -15.30 1.04
C MET A 220 -5.35 -15.34 -0.21
N ARG A 221 -5.68 -14.53 -1.22
CA ARG A 221 -4.86 -14.43 -2.44
C ARG A 221 -3.45 -13.91 -2.15
N ALA A 222 -3.32 -12.97 -1.22
CA ALA A 222 -2.03 -12.45 -0.79
C ALA A 222 -1.17 -13.55 -0.13
N VAL A 223 -1.75 -14.30 0.80
CA VAL A 223 -1.12 -15.42 1.51
C VAL A 223 -0.67 -16.50 0.51
N VAL A 224 -1.52 -16.85 -0.46
CA VAL A 224 -1.16 -17.78 -1.55
C VAL A 224 -0.02 -17.23 -2.40
N LYS A 225 -0.08 -15.96 -2.82
CA LYS A 225 0.97 -15.32 -3.61
C LYS A 225 2.32 -15.29 -2.87
N ARG A 226 2.29 -15.20 -1.55
CA ARG A 226 3.48 -15.22 -0.68
C ARG A 226 3.99 -16.64 -0.39
N GLY A 227 3.25 -17.68 -0.78
CA GLY A 227 3.68 -19.07 -0.61
C GLY A 227 3.69 -19.55 0.83
N MET A 228 2.80 -19.01 1.67
CA MET A 228 2.69 -19.34 3.10
C MET A 228 2.04 -20.71 3.33
N VAL A 229 2.81 -21.78 3.16
CA VAL A 229 2.31 -23.17 3.20
C VAL A 229 1.62 -23.51 4.53
N GLU A 230 2.10 -22.94 5.64
CA GLU A 230 1.55 -23.08 6.99
C GLU A 230 0.11 -22.57 7.12
N ALA A 231 -0.38 -21.78 6.16
CA ALA A 231 -1.75 -21.29 6.13
C ALA A 231 -2.77 -22.35 5.64
N ALA A 232 -2.31 -23.43 4.98
CA ALA A 232 -3.21 -24.40 4.38
C ALA A 232 -4.18 -25.06 5.39
N PRO A 233 -3.77 -25.47 6.61
CA PRO A 233 -4.70 -25.97 7.63
C PRO A 233 -5.71 -24.92 8.08
N ILE A 234 -5.34 -23.64 8.13
CA ILE A 234 -6.24 -22.54 8.49
C ILE A 234 -7.31 -22.38 7.42
N PHE A 235 -6.93 -22.38 6.14
CA PHE A 235 -7.88 -22.27 5.04
C PHE A 235 -8.78 -23.50 4.88
N GLU A 236 -8.29 -24.70 5.23
CA GLU A 236 -9.17 -25.86 5.37
C GLU A 236 -10.23 -25.63 6.48
N SER A 237 -9.81 -25.12 7.65
CA SER A 237 -10.76 -24.78 8.71
C SER A 237 -11.79 -23.76 8.23
N VAL A 238 -11.38 -22.72 7.49
CA VAL A 238 -12.31 -21.74 6.92
C VAL A 238 -13.29 -22.39 5.96
N PHE A 239 -12.83 -23.30 5.09
CA PHE A 239 -13.69 -24.03 4.17
C PHE A 239 -14.76 -24.87 4.89
N ASP A 240 -14.38 -25.49 6.02
CA ASP A 240 -15.24 -26.34 6.83
C ASP A 240 -16.27 -25.55 7.65
N THR A 241 -15.87 -24.41 8.21
CA THR A 241 -16.72 -23.63 9.13
C THR A 241 -17.56 -22.56 8.46
N GLU A 242 -17.15 -22.06 7.28
CA GLU A 242 -17.90 -21.04 6.56
C GLU A 242 -19.21 -21.61 6.02
N ALA A 243 -20.32 -21.23 6.65
CA ALA A 243 -21.63 -21.81 6.35
C ALA A 243 -22.41 -21.06 5.26
N THR A 244 -22.21 -19.74 5.14
CA THR A 244 -23.13 -18.89 4.35
C THR A 244 -22.45 -18.28 3.13
N ASN A 245 -21.14 -18.07 3.17
CA ASN A 245 -20.44 -17.40 2.09
C ASN A 245 -19.75 -18.40 1.15
N PHE A 246 -20.49 -18.82 0.12
CA PHE A 246 -19.97 -19.68 -0.94
C PHE A 246 -18.65 -19.16 -1.57
N LEU A 247 -18.52 -17.85 -1.78
CA LEU A 247 -17.33 -17.27 -2.40
C LEU A 247 -16.09 -17.45 -1.53
N ILE A 248 -16.24 -17.32 -0.21
CA ILE A 248 -15.15 -17.54 0.74
C ILE A 248 -14.77 -19.01 0.80
N ARG A 249 -15.73 -19.95 0.83
CA ARG A 249 -15.44 -21.39 0.76
C ARG A 249 -14.65 -21.73 -0.51
N LYS A 250 -15.08 -21.17 -1.65
CA LYS A 250 -14.40 -21.33 -2.93
C LYS A 250 -12.96 -20.84 -2.88
N ASP A 251 -12.75 -19.60 -2.42
CA ASP A 251 -11.42 -19.00 -2.35
C ASP A 251 -10.52 -19.74 -1.35
N ALA A 252 -11.06 -20.24 -0.22
CA ALA A 252 -10.35 -21.05 0.75
C ALA A 252 -9.87 -22.39 0.16
N LEU A 253 -10.75 -23.15 -0.52
CA LEU A 253 -10.36 -24.41 -1.16
C LEU A 253 -9.30 -24.21 -2.26
N LEU A 254 -9.44 -23.16 -3.08
CA LEU A 254 -8.42 -22.82 -4.07
C LEU A 254 -7.08 -22.46 -3.40
N ALA A 255 -7.12 -21.75 -2.28
CA ALA A 255 -5.92 -21.41 -1.53
C ALA A 255 -5.24 -22.66 -0.96
N VAL A 256 -6.00 -23.59 -0.37
CA VAL A 256 -5.47 -24.88 0.09
C VAL A 256 -4.83 -25.64 -1.06
N LEU A 257 -5.52 -25.82 -2.20
CA LEU A 257 -4.99 -26.54 -3.36
C LEU A 257 -3.68 -25.94 -3.90
N LYS A 258 -3.48 -24.62 -3.75
CA LYS A 258 -2.26 -23.93 -4.18
C LYS A 258 -1.11 -24.03 -3.18
N LEU A 259 -1.40 -24.04 -1.89
CA LEU A 259 -0.41 -24.08 -0.82
C LEU A 259 -0.01 -25.51 -0.42
N ASP A 260 -0.99 -26.40 -0.34
CA ASP A 260 -0.86 -27.82 0.00
C ASP A 260 -1.84 -28.63 -0.85
N GLN A 261 -1.37 -29.06 -2.02
CA GLN A 261 -2.18 -29.79 -2.99
C GLN A 261 -2.72 -31.10 -2.42
N GLN A 262 -1.96 -31.82 -1.58
CA GLN A 262 -2.40 -33.09 -1.03
C GLN A 262 -3.60 -32.91 -0.09
N ARG A 263 -3.55 -31.89 0.77
CA ARG A 263 -4.67 -31.51 1.64
C ARG A 263 -5.89 -31.09 0.82
N GLY A 264 -5.68 -30.27 -0.22
CA GLY A 264 -6.77 -29.85 -1.11
C GLY A 264 -7.43 -31.02 -1.84
N ILE A 265 -6.65 -32.00 -2.32
CA ILE A 265 -7.18 -33.24 -2.91
C ILE A 265 -7.98 -34.04 -1.88
N SER A 266 -7.49 -34.15 -0.64
CA SER A 266 -8.24 -34.83 0.43
C SER A 266 -9.62 -34.20 0.67
N ILE A 267 -9.72 -32.86 0.65
CA ILE A 267 -11.00 -32.16 0.74
C ILE A 267 -11.90 -32.52 -0.46
N LEU A 268 -11.38 -32.49 -1.68
CA LEU A 268 -12.14 -32.81 -2.90
C LEU A 268 -12.68 -34.25 -2.91
N VAL A 269 -11.97 -35.21 -2.31
CA VAL A 269 -12.39 -36.61 -2.22
C VAL A 269 -13.41 -36.82 -1.09
N ASN A 270 -13.12 -36.28 0.10
CA ASN A 270 -13.81 -36.68 1.33
C ASN A 270 -14.94 -35.74 1.75
N LYS A 271 -14.97 -34.50 1.26
CA LYS A 271 -15.87 -33.44 1.75
C LYS A 271 -16.80 -32.90 0.65
N MET A 272 -17.13 -33.71 -0.34
CA MET A 272 -18.09 -33.33 -1.38
C MET A 272 -19.47 -33.02 -0.76
N PRO A 273 -20.07 -31.84 -1.04
CA PRO A 273 -21.42 -31.56 -0.59
C PRO A 273 -22.44 -32.41 -1.36
N GLN A 274 -23.60 -32.63 -0.77
CA GLN A 274 -24.73 -33.19 -1.52
C GLN A 274 -25.28 -32.13 -2.49
N ARG A 275 -25.53 -32.52 -3.74
CA ARG A 275 -26.06 -31.63 -4.79
C ARG A 275 -27.33 -30.88 -4.37
N THR A 276 -28.15 -31.50 -3.52
CA THR A 276 -29.42 -30.94 -3.03
C THR A 276 -29.24 -29.86 -1.97
N ASN A 277 -28.12 -29.86 -1.23
CA ASN A 277 -27.92 -28.98 -0.08
C ASN A 277 -27.10 -27.75 -0.45
N ASP A 278 -26.13 -27.91 -1.35
CA ASP A 278 -25.27 -26.81 -1.82
C ASP A 278 -24.83 -27.08 -3.28
N ILE A 279 -25.73 -26.77 -4.22
CA ILE A 279 -25.50 -27.00 -5.65
C ILE A 279 -24.32 -26.18 -6.20
N GLY A 280 -24.10 -24.98 -5.65
CA GLY A 280 -23.01 -24.10 -6.06
C GLY A 280 -21.66 -24.72 -5.73
N LEU A 281 -21.49 -25.18 -4.50
CA LEU A 281 -20.26 -25.85 -4.10
C LEU A 281 -20.08 -27.22 -4.74
N PHE A 282 -21.16 -28.00 -4.89
CA PHE A 282 -21.10 -29.29 -5.59
C PHE A 282 -20.57 -29.12 -7.02
N THR A 283 -21.13 -28.17 -7.77
CA THR A 283 -20.74 -27.91 -9.15
C THR A 283 -19.28 -27.45 -9.24
N PHE A 284 -18.88 -26.55 -8.35
CA PHE A 284 -17.51 -26.06 -8.28
C PHE A 284 -16.49 -27.17 -7.96
N MET A 285 -16.73 -27.98 -6.93
CA MET A 285 -15.83 -29.06 -6.54
C MET A 285 -15.79 -30.18 -7.57
N THR A 286 -16.89 -30.45 -8.28
CA THR A 286 -16.91 -31.40 -9.40
C THR A 286 -15.98 -30.95 -10.52
N ALA A 287 -16.06 -29.68 -10.93
CA ALA A 287 -15.16 -29.12 -11.93
C ALA A 287 -13.69 -29.17 -11.48
N LEU A 288 -13.41 -28.92 -10.19
CA LEU A 288 -12.06 -29.10 -9.66
C LEU A 288 -11.60 -30.56 -9.69
N ARG A 289 -12.46 -31.53 -9.33
CA ARG A 289 -12.10 -32.96 -9.42
C ARG A 289 -11.71 -33.36 -10.83
N GLU A 290 -12.45 -32.90 -11.83
CA GLU A 290 -12.09 -33.10 -13.23
C GLU A 290 -10.73 -32.49 -13.57
N GLN A 291 -10.49 -31.23 -13.16
CA GLN A 291 -9.20 -30.55 -13.37
C GLN A 291 -8.01 -31.29 -12.73
N TYR A 292 -8.21 -31.90 -11.56
CA TYR A 292 -7.19 -32.64 -10.82
C TYR A 292 -7.19 -34.15 -11.10
N ASN A 293 -7.98 -34.63 -12.08
CA ASN A 293 -8.11 -36.04 -12.46
C ASN A 293 -8.56 -36.98 -11.31
N ILE A 294 -9.41 -36.47 -10.42
CA ILE A 294 -9.97 -37.21 -9.29
C ILE A 294 -11.29 -37.84 -9.74
N LYS A 295 -11.28 -39.17 -9.92
CA LYS A 295 -12.48 -39.96 -10.26
C LYS A 295 -13.46 -40.05 -9.12
#